data_AF-A0A2P8WJQ8-F1
#
_entry.id   AF-A0A2P8WJQ8-F1
#
_cell.length_a   1.000
_cell.length_b   1.000
_cell.length_c   1.000
_cell.angle_alpha   90.00
_cell.angle_beta   90.00
_cell.angle_gamma   90.00
#
_symmetry.space_group_name_H-M   'P 1'
#
loop_
_entity.id
_entity.type
_entity.pdbx_description
1 polymer ?
#
loop_
_entity_poly.entity_id
_entity_poly.type
_entity_poly.pdbx_seq_one_letter_code
_entity_poly.pdbx_strand_id
1 'polypeptide(L)' 'HTMLDASAISHARMARAVVGSVLAAAVQDPMIYVSGGSEHQGPPGGGPVAVIVRT' A
#
# COMPACT_ATOMS: atom_id res chain seq x y z
N HIS A 1 -9.04 7.92 9.26
CA HIS A 1 -9.43 6.52 8.96
C HIS A 1 -9.42 5.72 10.26
N THR A 2 -10.09 4.56 10.33
CA THR A 2 -10.15 3.71 11.55
C THR A 2 -8.98 2.72 11.68
N MET A 3 -8.02 2.73 10.75
CA MET A 3 -7.00 1.68 10.67
C MET A 3 -6.15 1.49 11.93
N LEU A 4 -5.93 2.54 12.74
CA LEU A 4 -5.11 2.47 13.96
C LEU A 4 -5.89 2.00 15.19
N ASP A 5 -7.21 2.16 15.17
CA ASP A 5 -8.10 1.84 16.30
C ASP A 5 -8.69 0.42 16.18
N ALA A 6 -8.48 -0.23 15.02
CA ALA A 6 -9.01 -1.55 14.77
C ALA A 6 -8.21 -2.62 15.52
N SER A 7 -8.86 -3.31 16.46
CA SER A 7 -8.28 -4.46 17.16
C SER A 7 -8.33 -5.76 16.36
N ALA A 8 -9.28 -5.87 15.42
CA ALA A 8 -9.54 -7.12 14.69
C ALA A 8 -8.64 -7.32 13.45
N ILE A 9 -8.17 -6.23 12.84
CA ILE A 9 -7.38 -6.26 11.61
C ILE A 9 -6.21 -5.29 11.79
N SER A 10 -4.98 -5.75 11.53
CA SER A 10 -3.81 -4.88 11.67
C SER A 10 -3.83 -3.73 10.67
N HIS A 11 -3.40 -2.55 11.11
CA HIS A 11 -3.28 -1.35 10.27
C HIS A 11 -2.50 -1.61 8.98
N ALA A 12 -1.40 -2.37 9.06
CA ALA A 12 -0.58 -2.72 7.90
C ALA A 12 -1.31 -3.65 6.90
N ARG A 13 -2.28 -4.45 7.33
CA ARG A 13 -3.11 -5.24 6.40
C ARG A 13 -4.06 -4.32 5.63
N MET A 14 -4.74 -3.39 6.32
CA MET A 14 -5.64 -2.44 5.68
C MET A 14 -4.91 -1.49 4.73
N ALA A 15 -3.75 -0.96 5.16
CA ALA A 15 -2.92 -0.10 4.33
C ALA A 15 -2.53 -0.80 3.01
N ARG A 16 -2.08 -2.06 3.06
CA ARG A 16 -1.76 -2.85 1.87
C ARG A 16 -2.97 -3.07 0.97
N ALA A 17 -4.15 -3.37 1.53
CA ALA A 17 -5.37 -3.57 0.74
C ALA A 17 -5.80 -2.28 0.01
N VAL A 18 -5.73 -1.13 0.70
CA VAL A 18 -6.06 0.17 0.11
C VAL A 18 -5.05 0.56 -0.97
N VAL A 19 -3.75 0.54 -0.66
CA VAL A 19 -2.71 0.91 -1.64
C VAL A 19 -2.69 -0.06 -2.83
N GLY A 20 -2.80 -1.36 -2.57
CA GLY A 20 -2.86 -2.38 -3.62
C GLY A 20 -4.05 -2.19 -4.56
N SER A 21 -5.23 -1.85 -4.05
CA SER A 21 -6.41 -1.60 -4.89
C SER A 21 -6.29 -0.31 -5.72
N VAL A 22 -5.73 0.77 -5.15
CA VAL A 22 -5.47 2.01 -5.90
C VAL A 22 -4.48 1.78 -7.04
N LEU A 23 -3.36 1.08 -6.76
CA LEU A 23 -2.36 0.77 -7.78
C LEU A 23 -2.92 -0.19 -8.85
N ALA A 24 -3.63 -1.23 -8.43
CA ALA A 24 -4.26 -2.19 -9.34
C ALA A 24 -5.29 -1.52 -10.25
N ALA A 25 -6.08 -0.57 -9.73
CA ALA A 25 -7.01 0.21 -10.53
C ALA A 25 -6.28 1.13 -11.53
N ALA A 26 -5.12 1.68 -11.18
CA ALA A 26 -4.35 2.53 -12.09
C ALA A 26 -3.71 1.72 -13.23
N VAL A 27 -3.16 0.53 -12.95
CA VAL A 27 -2.41 -0.26 -13.93
C VAL A 27 -3.22 -1.41 -14.56
N GLN A 28 -4.45 -1.63 -14.10
CA GLN A 28 -5.35 -2.70 -14.56
C GLN A 28 -4.82 -4.13 -14.32
N ASP A 29 -4.00 -4.32 -13.28
CA ASP A 29 -3.46 -5.64 -12.88
C ASP A 29 -3.32 -5.70 -11.35
N PRO A 30 -3.97 -6.64 -10.65
CA PRO A 30 -3.82 -6.78 -9.20
C PRO A 30 -2.53 -7.48 -8.75
N MET A 31 -1.74 -8.06 -9.66
CA MET A 31 -0.49 -8.77 -9.34
C MET A 31 0.67 -7.78 -9.11
N ILE A 32 0.53 -6.93 -8.09
CA ILE A 32 1.50 -5.90 -7.71
C ILE A 32 2.05 -6.20 -6.32
N TYR A 33 3.35 -6.01 -6.13
CA TYR A 33 3.97 -6.08 -4.81
C TYR A 33 3.66 -4.82 -3.99
N VAL A 34 3.00 -4.99 -2.84
CA VAL A 34 2.72 -3.91 -1.87
C VAL A 34 3.10 -4.36 -0.47
N SER A 35 4.13 -3.71 0.10
CA SER A 35 4.50 -3.86 1.52
C SER A 35 3.74 -2.86 2.39
N GLY A 36 3.57 -3.20 3.67
CA GLY A 36 3.04 -2.30 4.70
C GLY A 36 4.08 -2.05 5.78
N GLY A 37 3.90 -0.99 6.58
CA GLY A 37 4.92 -0.53 7.54
C GLY A 37 5.98 0.31 6.83
N SER A 38 5.70 1.59 6.66
CA SER A 38 6.52 2.54 5.89
C SER A 38 7.26 3.53 6.77
N GLU A 39 7.63 3.12 7.99
CA GLU A 39 8.40 3.96 8.91
C GLU A 39 9.69 4.42 8.24
N HIS A 40 9.90 5.74 8.18
CA HIS A 40 11.04 6.39 7.51
C HIS A 40 11.16 6.11 6.00
N GLN A 41 10.13 5.58 5.37
CA GLN A 41 10.08 5.30 3.93
C GLN A 41 9.09 6.27 3.26
N GLY A 42 9.44 7.56 3.22
CA GLY A 42 8.55 8.63 2.72
C GLY A 42 7.86 9.42 3.84
N PRO A 43 6.87 10.26 3.51
CA PRO A 43 6.14 11.05 4.50
C PRO A 43 5.21 10.17 5.37
N PRO A 44 4.80 10.62 6.56
CA PRO A 44 3.83 9.91 7.39
C PRO A 44 2.54 9.57 6.63
N GLY A 45 2.15 8.29 6.64
CA GLY A 45 1.00 7.77 5.91
C GLY A 45 1.24 7.49 4.41
N GLY A 46 2.44 7.80 3.89
CA GLY A 46 2.85 7.53 2.51
C GLY A 46 3.84 6.37 2.37
N GLY A 47 4.43 6.26 1.18
CA GLY A 47 5.42 5.24 0.82
C GLY A 47 6.02 5.52 -0.57
N PRO A 48 7.25 5.07 -0.85
CA PRO A 48 7.78 5.09 -2.22
C PRO A 48 7.01 4.11 -3.11
N VAL A 49 6.96 4.42 -4.42
CA VAL A 49 6.46 3.52 -5.47
C VAL A 49 7.53 3.42 -6.56
N ALA A 50 7.84 2.20 -6.98
CA ALA A 50 8.80 1.93 -8.05
C ALA A 50 8.17 1.03 -9.11
N VAL A 51 8.57 1.21 -10.37
CA VAL A 51 8.08 0.44 -11.52
C VAL A 51 9.27 0.01 -12.38
N ILE A 52 9.31 -1.25 -12.76
CA ILE A 52 10.26 -1.79 -13.74
C ILE A 52 9.47 -2.11 -15.02
N VAL A 53 9.85 -1.49 -16.14
CA VAL A 53 9.17 -1.64 -17.43
C VAL A 53 10.14 -2.07 -18.52
N ARG A 54 9.61 -2.67 -19.59
CA ARG A 54 10.39 -2.89 -20.82
C ARG A 54 10.64 -1.56 -21.53
N THR A 55 11.75 -1.47 -22.25
CA THR A 55 12.08 -0.34 -23.15
C THR A 55 11.18 -0.32 -24.36
#